data_AF-A0A8T4GXJ8-F1
#
_entry.id   AF-A0A8T4GXJ8-F1
#
_cell.length_a   1.000
_cell.length_b   1.000
_cell.length_c   1.000
_cell.angle_alpha   90.00
_cell.angle_beta   90.00
_cell.angle_gamma   90.00
#
_symmetry.space_group_name_H-M   'P 1'
#
loop_
_entity.id
_entity.type
_entity.pdbx_description
1 polymer ?
#
loop_
_entity_poly.entity_id
_entity_poly.type
_entity_poly.pdbx_seq_one_letter_code
_entity_poly.pdbx_strand_id
1 'polypeptide(L)'
;MSEIRRISPDEGLPDEEVESVISGELKSLPSVESVEENPVRTEQGVIENYAFSGQRVFSGNFTHLSEHSISGEMTDYSGEYMLRGGSDLLLIAVESGSGKTLDLIRELNEHLPEDSRVRRGITSSTEDIWRFIQSAEHTGEVRVIKDGEKVDVSTLEEPLSEIKQRPLWDAELFFPKYGGDGEIFVVYDEENLELTVDNLSEAEYALQEFEQHIVD
;
A
#
# COMPACT_ATOMS: atom_id res chain seq x y z
N MET A 1 11.19 -12.34 -39.05
CA MET A 1 10.73 -13.71 -39.30
C MET A 1 11.44 -14.60 -38.30
N SER A 2 10.83 -15.32 -37.36
CA SER A 2 9.42 -15.41 -36.91
C SER A 2 9.43 -15.96 -35.46
N GLU A 3 8.34 -16.16 -34.70
CA GLU A 3 6.88 -16.07 -34.91
C GLU A 3 6.18 -15.84 -33.55
N ILE A 4 4.95 -15.31 -33.50
CA ILE A 4 4.15 -15.29 -32.26
C ILE A 4 3.10 -16.40 -32.34
N ARG A 5 3.15 -17.38 -31.44
CA ARG A 5 2.06 -18.35 -31.24
C ARG A 5 1.15 -17.89 -30.11
N ARG A 6 -0.12 -17.64 -30.44
CA ARG A 6 -1.21 -17.67 -29.46
C ARG A 6 -1.46 -19.11 -29.02
N ILE A 7 -1.72 -19.31 -27.74
CA ILE A 7 -2.37 -20.52 -27.22
C ILE A 7 -3.77 -20.09 -26.79
N SER A 8 -4.79 -20.78 -27.29
CA SER A 8 -6.18 -20.59 -26.89
C SER A 8 -6.53 -21.55 -25.75
N PRO A 9 -7.43 -21.17 -24.82
CA PRO A 9 -7.70 -21.94 -23.61
C PRO A 9 -8.86 -22.92 -23.82
N ASP A 10 -8.61 -24.09 -24.43
CA ASP A 10 -9.57 -25.22 -24.41
C ASP A 10 -8.94 -26.58 -24.76
N GLU A 11 -8.00 -27.07 -23.95
CA GLU A 11 -7.71 -28.51 -23.84
C GLU A 11 -7.46 -28.84 -22.37
N GLY A 12 -8.25 -29.78 -21.81
CA GLY A 12 -8.15 -30.19 -20.41
C GLY A 12 -6.84 -30.93 -20.13
N LEU A 13 -6.20 -30.61 -19.00
CA LEU A 13 -5.02 -31.35 -18.53
C LEU A 13 -5.45 -32.75 -18.05
N PRO A 14 -4.69 -33.82 -18.36
CA PRO A 14 -4.97 -35.15 -17.83
C PRO A 14 -4.58 -35.24 -16.35
N ASP A 15 -5.37 -35.98 -15.58
CA ASP A 15 -5.00 -36.46 -14.25
C ASP A 15 -3.83 -37.46 -14.32
N GLU A 16 -3.13 -37.63 -13.18
CA GLU A 16 -2.01 -38.55 -12.93
C GLU A 16 -0.65 -38.22 -13.61
N GLU A 17 0.23 -37.52 -12.88
CA GLU A 17 1.57 -38.02 -12.47
C GLU A 17 2.39 -36.93 -11.74
N VAL A 18 2.10 -36.66 -10.45
CA VAL A 18 3.07 -36.01 -9.53
C VAL A 18 2.94 -36.56 -8.11
N GLU A 19 3.55 -37.71 -7.83
CA GLU A 19 3.94 -38.06 -6.45
C GLU A 19 5.46 -38.30 -6.36
N SER A 20 6.04 -37.76 -5.28
CA SER A 20 7.40 -38.01 -4.77
C SER A 20 8.61 -37.47 -5.55
N VAL A 21 8.98 -36.22 -5.24
CA VAL A 21 10.36 -35.94 -4.82
C VAL A 21 10.31 -35.28 -3.44
N ILE A 22 11.10 -35.78 -2.50
CA ILE A 22 11.07 -35.44 -1.08
C ILE A 22 12.14 -34.38 -0.76
N SER A 23 11.83 -33.54 0.24
CA SER A 23 12.70 -32.60 0.96
C SER A 23 13.21 -31.37 0.21
N GLY A 24 12.94 -30.17 0.76
CA GLY A 24 13.79 -29.01 0.50
C GLY A 24 13.15 -27.66 0.16
N GLU A 25 11.86 -27.41 0.42
CA GLU A 25 11.34 -26.03 0.44
C GLU A 25 10.29 -25.86 1.55
N LEU A 26 10.71 -25.33 2.70
CA LEU A 26 9.80 -24.61 3.59
C LEU A 26 9.60 -23.23 2.98
N LYS A 27 8.77 -23.15 1.93
CA LYS A 27 8.19 -21.87 1.49
C LYS A 27 7.26 -21.40 2.60
N SER A 28 7.82 -20.65 3.54
CA SER A 28 7.08 -20.08 4.65
C SER A 28 6.06 -19.08 4.12
N LEU A 29 4.80 -19.49 4.17
CA LEU A 29 3.68 -18.58 3.97
C LEU A 29 3.61 -17.61 5.18
N PRO A 30 3.10 -16.39 5.01
CA PRO A 30 2.68 -15.57 6.14
C PRO A 30 1.61 -16.32 6.96
N SER A 31 1.40 -15.92 8.20
CA SER A 31 0.31 -16.42 9.04
C SER A 31 -0.46 -15.22 9.59
N VAL A 32 -1.72 -15.09 9.18
CA VAL A 32 -2.65 -14.14 9.81
C VAL A 32 -3.08 -14.74 11.15
N GLU A 33 -2.73 -14.08 12.26
CA GLU A 33 -3.00 -14.61 13.60
C GLU A 33 -4.43 -14.29 14.07
N SER A 34 -4.96 -13.15 13.62
CA SER A 34 -6.31 -12.69 13.92
C SER A 34 -6.91 -11.84 12.79
N VAL A 35 -8.23 -11.85 12.70
CA VAL A 35 -9.03 -10.89 11.92
C VAL A 35 -10.16 -10.40 12.83
N GLU A 36 -10.18 -9.12 13.13
CA GLU A 36 -11.24 -8.45 13.88
C GLU A 36 -11.92 -7.40 13.00
N GLU A 37 -13.23 -7.58 12.75
CA GLU A 37 -14.05 -6.57 12.08
C GLU A 37 -14.54 -5.54 13.11
N ASN A 38 -14.15 -4.28 12.92
CA ASN A 38 -14.53 -3.16 13.76
C ASN A 38 -15.14 -2.05 12.87
N PRO A 39 -16.32 -1.49 13.22
CA PRO A 39 -16.78 -0.27 12.57
C PRO A 39 -15.84 0.88 12.95
N VAL A 40 -15.44 1.73 12.00
CA VAL A 40 -14.75 2.97 12.33
C VAL A 40 -15.68 3.78 13.24
N ARG A 41 -15.23 4.03 14.47
CA ARG A 41 -15.95 4.96 15.33
C ARG A 41 -15.64 6.36 14.83
N THR A 42 -16.67 7.11 14.48
CA THR A 42 -16.61 8.52 14.08
C THR A 42 -15.82 9.42 15.05
N GLU A 43 -15.60 8.99 16.29
CA GLU A 43 -14.72 9.64 17.28
C GLU A 43 -13.22 9.56 16.94
N GLN A 44 -12.83 8.79 15.90
CA GLN A 44 -11.50 8.80 15.28
C GLN A 44 -11.46 9.66 14.00
N GLY A 45 -12.57 10.30 13.60
CA GLY A 45 -12.58 11.31 12.55
C GLY A 45 -11.79 12.55 12.99
N VAL A 46 -10.52 12.62 12.60
CA VAL A 46 -9.62 13.74 12.88
C VAL A 46 -10.03 14.95 12.05
N ILE A 47 -10.51 14.70 10.82
CA ILE A 47 -10.96 15.73 9.88
C ILE A 47 -12.49 15.86 9.93
N GLU A 48 -12.98 17.09 10.09
CA GLU A 48 -14.41 17.38 10.08
C GLU A 48 -15.05 17.02 8.73
N ASN A 49 -16.19 16.31 8.76
CA ASN A 49 -16.93 15.85 7.58
C ASN A 49 -16.20 14.80 6.70
N TYR A 50 -15.23 14.09 7.27
CA TYR A 50 -14.54 12.98 6.62
C TYR A 50 -15.50 11.98 5.92
N ALA A 51 -15.26 11.77 4.61
CA ALA A 51 -16.18 11.10 3.69
C ALA A 51 -16.50 9.64 4.08
N PHE A 52 -15.51 8.89 4.57
CA PHE A 52 -15.64 7.47 4.90
C PHE A 52 -15.94 7.21 6.38
N SER A 53 -16.51 8.20 7.08
CA SER A 53 -16.81 8.15 8.53
C SER A 53 -17.69 6.99 9.00
N GLY A 54 -18.37 6.28 8.09
CA GLY A 54 -19.16 5.07 8.36
C GLY A 54 -18.53 3.76 7.89
N GLN A 55 -17.24 3.74 7.50
CA GLN A 55 -16.63 2.55 6.89
C GLN A 55 -16.38 1.39 7.86
N ARG A 56 -16.29 0.18 7.30
CA ARG A 56 -15.80 -1.01 8.01
C ARG A 56 -14.28 -1.02 8.00
N VAL A 57 -13.68 -1.39 9.13
CA VAL A 57 -12.25 -1.67 9.23
C VAL A 57 -12.04 -3.12 9.67
N PHE A 58 -11.17 -3.82 8.95
CA PHE A 58 -10.70 -5.15 9.33
C PHE A 58 -9.27 -5.02 9.81
N SER A 59 -9.03 -5.31 11.08
CA SER A 59 -7.71 -5.18 11.70
C SER A 59 -7.25 -6.49 12.32
N GLY A 60 -5.95 -6.67 12.45
CA GLY A 60 -5.41 -7.84 13.15
C GLY A 60 -3.89 -7.88 13.14
N ASN A 61 -3.36 -8.95 13.70
CA ASN A 61 -1.91 -9.15 13.80
C ASN A 61 -1.46 -10.18 12.77
N PHE A 62 -0.25 -10.00 12.24
CA PHE A 62 0.40 -10.96 11.38
C PHE A 62 1.78 -11.33 11.95
N THR A 63 2.18 -12.58 11.69
CA THR A 63 3.57 -13.01 11.76
C THR A 63 3.95 -13.66 10.44
N HIS A 64 5.17 -13.41 9.98
CA HIS A 64 5.68 -13.96 8.72
C HIS A 64 7.15 -14.28 8.87
N LEU A 65 7.48 -15.55 8.69
CA LEU A 65 8.85 -15.99 8.50
C LEU A 65 9.18 -15.79 7.01
N SER A 66 10.11 -14.91 6.69
CA SER A 66 10.52 -14.65 5.30
C SER A 66 11.92 -15.22 5.03
N GLU A 67 12.08 -15.99 3.95
CA GLU A 67 13.41 -16.44 3.52
C GLU A 67 14.04 -15.38 2.61
N HIS A 68 15.20 -14.84 3.01
CA HIS A 68 15.93 -13.89 2.20
C HIS A 68 16.51 -14.60 0.97
N SER A 69 15.90 -14.34 -0.19
CA SER A 69 16.08 -15.06 -1.48
C SER A 69 17.51 -15.15 -2.07
N ILE A 70 18.52 -14.55 -1.42
CA ILE A 70 19.93 -14.64 -1.80
C ILE A 70 20.77 -15.39 -0.74
N SER A 71 20.46 -15.26 0.55
CA SER A 71 21.23 -15.85 1.65
C SER A 71 20.61 -17.12 2.24
N GLY A 72 19.33 -17.39 2.00
CA GLY A 72 18.58 -18.44 2.70
C GLY A 72 18.37 -18.13 4.19
N GLU A 73 18.57 -16.87 4.59
CA GLU A 73 18.42 -16.42 5.96
C GLU A 73 16.96 -16.16 6.27
N MET A 74 16.45 -16.80 7.32
CA MET A 74 15.09 -16.61 7.78
C MET A 74 15.00 -15.34 8.64
N THR A 75 14.14 -14.42 8.22
CA THR A 75 13.85 -13.17 8.93
C THR A 75 12.39 -13.19 9.38
N ASP A 76 12.18 -13.23 10.69
CA ASP A 76 10.88 -12.97 11.30
C ASP A 76 10.45 -11.52 11.03
N TYR A 77 9.20 -11.36 10.63
CA TYR A 77 8.54 -10.09 10.34
C TYR A 77 7.17 -10.11 11.03
N SER A 78 6.87 -9.12 11.86
CA SER A 78 5.64 -9.05 12.65
C SER A 78 5.05 -7.64 12.70
N GLY A 79 3.75 -7.57 12.94
CA GLY A 79 3.08 -6.33 13.26
C GLY A 79 1.57 -6.39 13.06
N GLU A 80 0.98 -5.22 12.87
CA GLU A 80 -0.47 -5.02 12.78
C GLU A 80 -0.84 -4.64 11.34
N TYR A 81 -2.02 -5.07 10.88
CA TYR A 81 -2.60 -4.61 9.63
C TYR A 81 -3.98 -3.98 9.85
N MET A 82 -4.36 -3.11 8.94
CA MET A 82 -5.70 -2.50 8.89
C MET A 82 -6.15 -2.40 7.43
N LEU A 83 -7.28 -3.00 7.08
CA LEU A 83 -7.96 -2.79 5.80
C LEU A 83 -9.19 -1.90 6.01
N ARG A 84 -9.24 -0.80 5.28
CA ARG A 84 -10.30 0.22 5.33
C ARG A 84 -11.28 -0.02 4.17
N GLY A 85 -12.40 -0.68 4.43
CA GLY A 85 -13.32 -1.18 3.41
C GLY A 85 -14.25 -0.13 2.77
N GLY A 86 -14.05 1.16 3.06
CA GLY A 86 -14.64 2.28 2.33
C GLY A 86 -13.69 2.85 1.28
N SER A 87 -12.38 2.72 1.48
CA SER A 87 -11.31 3.24 0.62
C SER A 87 -10.45 2.16 -0.05
N ASP A 88 -10.73 0.88 0.24
CA ASP A 88 -9.95 -0.30 -0.15
C ASP A 88 -8.44 -0.23 0.25
N LEU A 89 -8.08 0.66 1.17
CA LEU A 89 -6.70 0.84 1.65
C LEU A 89 -6.29 -0.27 2.62
N LEU A 90 -5.20 -0.96 2.29
CA LEU A 90 -4.45 -1.80 3.23
C LEU A 90 -3.28 -1.01 3.85
N LEU A 91 -3.23 -1.02 5.16
CA LEU A 91 -2.18 -0.46 5.99
C LEU A 91 -1.47 -1.58 6.73
N ILE A 92 -0.16 -1.44 6.88
CA ILE A 92 0.70 -2.43 7.54
C ILE A 92 1.66 -1.66 8.45
N ALA A 93 1.49 -1.81 9.76
CA ALA A 93 2.41 -1.29 10.77
C ALA A 93 3.45 -2.37 11.08
N VAL A 94 4.72 -2.08 10.80
CA VAL A 94 5.84 -3.01 11.01
C VAL A 94 6.41 -2.80 12.41
N GLU A 95 6.30 -3.82 13.27
CA GLU A 95 6.97 -3.81 14.58
C GLU A 95 8.41 -4.33 14.50
N SER A 96 8.65 -5.34 13.65
CA SER A 96 9.97 -5.95 13.50
C SER A 96 10.17 -6.60 12.12
N GLY A 97 11.43 -6.67 11.68
CA GLY A 97 11.83 -7.30 10.41
C GLY A 97 11.68 -6.41 9.18
N SER A 98 11.95 -6.98 8.00
CA SER A 98 11.68 -6.35 6.69
C SER A 98 11.15 -7.40 5.70
N GLY A 99 9.83 -7.60 5.72
CA GLY A 99 9.13 -8.58 4.88
C GLY A 99 8.73 -8.02 3.51
N LYS A 100 8.34 -8.92 2.58
CA LYS A 100 7.75 -8.54 1.30
C LYS A 100 6.24 -8.36 1.45
N THR A 101 5.77 -7.12 1.42
CA THR A 101 4.34 -6.72 1.46
C THR A 101 3.44 -7.55 0.54
N LEU A 102 3.94 -7.95 -0.63
CA LEU A 102 3.20 -8.72 -1.64
C LEU A 102 2.79 -10.13 -1.20
N ASP A 103 3.54 -10.77 -0.31
CA ASP A 103 3.20 -12.09 0.23
C ASP A 103 2.12 -11.96 1.32
N LEU A 104 2.21 -10.94 2.20
CA LEU A 104 1.19 -10.65 3.21
C LEU A 104 -0.19 -10.36 2.58
N ILE A 105 -0.24 -9.60 1.48
CA ILE A 105 -1.49 -9.33 0.73
C ILE A 105 -2.16 -10.63 0.26
N ARG A 106 -1.39 -11.65 -0.15
CA ARG A 106 -1.95 -12.95 -0.56
C ARG A 106 -2.63 -13.63 0.62
N GLU A 107 -1.94 -13.72 1.76
CA GLU A 107 -2.44 -14.39 2.96
C GLU A 107 -3.68 -13.71 3.54
N LEU A 108 -3.68 -12.38 3.61
CA LEU A 108 -4.83 -11.58 4.04
C LEU A 108 -6.07 -11.89 3.18
N ASN A 109 -5.91 -12.01 1.87
CA ASN A 109 -7.02 -12.31 0.95
C ASN A 109 -7.61 -13.72 1.09
N GLU A 110 -6.92 -14.65 1.74
CA GLU A 110 -7.47 -15.97 2.10
C GLU A 110 -8.33 -15.91 3.37
N HIS A 111 -8.05 -14.95 4.26
CA HIS A 111 -8.73 -14.79 5.55
C HIS A 111 -9.84 -13.71 5.53
N LEU A 112 -9.79 -12.78 4.59
CA LEU A 112 -10.78 -11.71 4.43
C LEU A 112 -12.04 -12.14 3.64
N PRO A 113 -13.21 -11.56 3.94
CA PRO A 113 -14.42 -11.71 3.11
C PRO A 113 -14.18 -11.33 1.64
N GLU A 114 -14.88 -11.96 0.70
CA GLU A 114 -14.68 -11.72 -0.74
C GLU A 114 -14.99 -10.27 -1.16
N ASP A 115 -15.94 -9.62 -0.49
CA ASP A 115 -16.29 -8.20 -0.61
C ASP A 115 -15.32 -7.26 0.13
N SER A 116 -14.27 -7.80 0.75
CA SER A 116 -13.24 -7.08 1.50
C SER A 116 -11.85 -7.66 1.25
N ARG A 117 -11.62 -8.22 0.05
CA ARG A 117 -10.28 -8.61 -0.39
C ARG A 117 -9.53 -7.41 -0.93
N VAL A 118 -8.28 -7.26 -0.49
CA VAL A 118 -7.31 -6.28 -0.98
C VAL A 118 -7.07 -6.49 -2.47
N ARG A 119 -7.56 -5.56 -3.28
CA ARG A 119 -7.32 -5.51 -4.72
C ARG A 119 -6.06 -4.70 -4.97
N ARG A 120 -5.15 -5.19 -5.81
CA ARG A 120 -3.96 -4.41 -6.21
C ARG A 120 -4.37 -3.32 -7.20
N GLY A 121 -3.76 -2.15 -7.08
CA GLY A 121 -4.06 -0.97 -7.88
C GLY A 121 -5.25 -0.18 -7.34
N ILE A 122 -4.99 0.72 -6.38
CA ILE A 122 -5.83 1.93 -6.24
C ILE A 122 -5.47 2.79 -7.44
N THR A 123 -6.25 2.69 -8.52
CA THR A 123 -6.03 3.46 -9.75
C THR A 123 -6.49 4.90 -9.58
N SER A 124 -5.85 5.61 -8.65
CA SER A 124 -5.94 7.05 -8.45
C SER A 124 -5.59 7.75 -9.75
N SER A 125 -6.32 8.78 -10.14
CA SER A 125 -5.89 9.58 -11.29
C SER A 125 -4.65 10.40 -10.90
N THR A 126 -3.85 10.76 -11.90
CA THR A 126 -2.70 11.66 -11.70
C THR A 126 -3.14 12.98 -11.07
N GLU A 127 -4.35 13.47 -11.36
CA GLU A 127 -4.90 14.69 -10.75
C GLU A 127 -5.15 14.54 -9.24
N ASP A 128 -5.59 13.36 -8.80
CA ASP A 128 -5.92 13.05 -7.40
C ASP A 128 -4.65 12.96 -6.55
N ILE A 129 -3.62 12.30 -7.08
CA ILE A 129 -2.28 12.23 -6.48
C ILE A 129 -1.70 13.64 -6.35
N TRP A 130 -1.84 14.49 -7.37
CA TRP A 130 -1.40 15.89 -7.28
C TRP A 130 -2.25 16.74 -6.33
N ARG A 131 -3.54 16.43 -6.12
CA ARG A 131 -4.35 17.06 -5.07
C ARG A 131 -3.83 16.70 -3.68
N PHE A 132 -3.50 15.43 -3.44
CA PHE A 132 -2.90 14.97 -2.18
C PHE A 132 -1.51 15.60 -1.91
N ILE A 133 -0.61 15.66 -2.90
CA ILE A 133 0.68 16.36 -2.76
C ILE A 133 0.49 17.83 -2.37
N GLN A 134 -0.61 18.46 -2.83
CA GLN A 134 -0.92 19.85 -2.53
C GLN A 134 -1.59 20.10 -1.18
N SER A 135 -2.06 19.07 -0.46
CA SER A 135 -2.59 19.24 0.90
C SER A 135 -1.50 19.16 1.98
N ALA A 136 -0.31 18.67 1.63
CA ALA A 136 0.87 18.76 2.50
C ALA A 136 1.23 20.23 2.80
N GLU A 137 1.71 20.50 4.03
CA GLU A 137 2.16 21.84 4.43
C GLU A 137 3.40 22.25 3.63
N HIS A 138 4.31 21.29 3.40
CA HIS A 138 5.40 21.44 2.45
C HIS A 138 5.83 20.07 1.86
N THR A 139 6.65 20.12 0.82
CA THR A 139 7.17 18.95 0.09
C THR A 139 8.69 18.91 0.14
N GLY A 140 9.26 17.70 0.26
CA GLY A 140 10.69 17.43 0.10
C GLY A 140 11.05 17.19 -1.37
N GLU A 141 11.76 16.10 -1.67
CA GLU A 141 11.96 15.65 -3.04
C GLU A 141 10.63 15.19 -3.67
N VAL A 142 10.34 15.63 -4.90
CA VAL A 142 9.18 15.18 -5.68
C VAL A 142 9.67 14.81 -7.07
N ARG A 143 9.49 13.56 -7.49
CA ARG A 143 9.98 13.06 -8.79
C ARG A 143 8.83 12.67 -9.71
N VAL A 144 8.96 13.03 -10.98
CA VAL A 144 8.03 12.65 -12.05
C VAL A 144 8.72 11.81 -13.11
N ILE A 145 7.93 11.02 -13.85
CA ILE A 145 8.41 10.33 -15.04
C ILE A 145 8.39 11.30 -16.22
N LYS A 146 9.56 11.57 -16.80
CA LYS A 146 9.73 12.36 -18.02
C LYS A 146 10.58 11.58 -19.02
N ASP A 147 10.04 11.33 -20.20
CA ASP A 147 10.70 10.60 -21.30
C ASP A 147 11.23 9.19 -20.90
N GLY A 148 10.67 8.59 -19.84
CA GLY A 148 11.07 7.30 -19.27
C GLY A 148 12.12 7.38 -18.15
N GLU A 149 12.58 8.58 -17.81
CA GLU A 149 13.52 8.83 -16.71
C GLU A 149 12.81 9.47 -15.50
N LYS A 150 13.36 9.23 -14.29
CA LYS A 150 12.91 9.90 -13.06
C LYS A 150 13.57 11.27 -12.98
N VAL A 151 12.77 12.33 -12.86
CA VAL A 151 13.28 13.72 -12.80
C VAL A 151 12.66 14.46 -11.62
N ASP A 152 13.51 15.06 -10.79
CA ASP A 152 13.10 15.95 -9.69
C ASP A 152 12.41 17.19 -10.25
N VAL A 153 11.20 17.47 -9.78
CA VAL A 153 10.35 18.59 -10.17
C VAL A 153 11.04 19.94 -9.97
N SER A 154 11.89 20.08 -8.94
CA SER A 154 12.64 21.31 -8.66
C SER A 154 13.66 21.66 -9.75
N THR A 155 14.05 20.69 -10.59
CA THR A 155 15.00 20.85 -11.69
C THR A 155 14.33 21.18 -13.03
N LEU A 156 13.00 21.12 -13.12
CA LEU A 156 12.25 21.39 -14.34
C LEU A 156 11.97 22.88 -14.50
N GLU A 157 12.41 23.48 -15.62
CA GLU A 157 12.08 24.88 -16.00
C GLU A 157 10.63 25.05 -16.53
N GLU A 158 9.78 24.05 -16.33
CA GLU A 158 8.43 23.95 -16.88
C GLU A 158 7.37 24.48 -15.91
N PRO A 159 6.23 25.01 -16.39
CA PRO A 159 5.17 25.44 -15.49
C PRO A 159 4.57 24.22 -14.76
N LEU A 160 4.27 24.37 -13.47
CA LEU A 160 3.71 23.30 -12.63
C LEU A 160 2.43 22.68 -13.21
N SER A 161 1.65 23.43 -14.00
CA SER A 161 0.46 22.92 -14.70
C SER A 161 0.76 21.89 -15.82
N GLU A 162 1.96 21.89 -16.39
CA GLU A 162 2.45 20.87 -17.33
C GLU A 162 3.11 19.71 -16.57
N ILE A 163 3.84 20.00 -15.49
CA ILE A 163 4.42 18.97 -14.60
C ILE A 163 3.33 18.08 -13.99
N LYS A 164 2.19 18.66 -13.58
CA LYS A 164 1.03 17.94 -13.03
C LYS A 164 0.33 16.97 -13.98
N GLN A 165 0.65 17.01 -15.28
CA GLN A 165 0.12 16.07 -16.26
C GLN A 165 1.01 14.82 -16.41
N ARG A 166 2.14 14.77 -15.70
CA ARG A 166 3.09 13.65 -15.72
C ARG A 166 2.75 12.64 -14.63
N PRO A 167 2.95 11.33 -14.88
CA PRO A 167 2.96 10.34 -13.83
C PRO A 167 3.97 10.75 -12.76
N LEU A 168 3.53 10.75 -11.51
CA LEU A 168 4.44 10.81 -10.38
C LEU A 168 5.26 9.52 -10.35
N TRP A 169 6.53 9.64 -9.95
CA TRP A 169 7.29 8.49 -9.47
C TRP A 169 7.11 8.39 -7.95
N ASP A 170 7.65 9.37 -7.21
CA ASP A 170 7.54 9.46 -5.75
C ASP A 170 7.42 10.92 -5.27
N ALA A 171 7.01 11.09 -4.02
CA ALA A 171 6.99 12.37 -3.32
C ALA A 171 7.26 12.21 -1.81
N GLU A 172 8.13 13.05 -1.29
CA GLU A 172 8.32 13.32 0.14
C GLU A 172 7.37 14.44 0.58
N LEU A 173 6.51 14.16 1.56
CA LEU A 173 5.42 15.04 2.00
C LEU A 173 5.48 15.25 3.51
N PHE A 174 5.19 16.48 3.94
CA PHE A 174 5.18 16.88 5.34
C PHE A 174 3.80 17.42 5.69
N PHE A 175 3.08 16.68 6.55
CA PHE A 175 1.75 17.06 7.04
C PHE A 175 1.84 17.57 8.49
N PRO A 176 1.02 18.53 8.92
CA PRO A 176 1.02 19.01 10.30
C PRO A 176 0.56 17.91 11.26
N LYS A 177 1.19 17.79 12.44
CA LYS A 177 0.71 16.89 13.49
C LYS A 177 -0.63 17.37 14.04
N TYR A 178 -1.59 16.46 14.19
CA TYR A 178 -2.89 16.79 14.76
C TYR A 178 -2.77 17.21 16.23
N GLY A 179 -3.14 18.46 16.53
CA GLY A 179 -3.26 18.98 17.89
C GLY A 179 -1.94 19.37 18.58
N GLY A 180 -0.83 19.52 17.85
CA GLY A 180 0.47 19.87 18.42
C GLY A 180 1.43 20.55 17.44
N ASP A 181 2.66 20.81 17.90
CA ASP A 181 3.76 21.31 17.06
C ASP A 181 4.51 20.14 16.41
N GLY A 182 4.90 20.29 15.14
CA GLY A 182 5.71 19.34 14.38
C GLY A 182 4.96 18.68 13.24
N GLU A 183 5.65 17.79 12.53
CA GLU A 183 5.23 17.29 11.22
C GLU A 183 5.24 15.75 11.19
N ILE A 184 4.39 15.20 10.33
CA ILE A 184 4.30 13.79 9.97
C ILE A 184 5.00 13.65 8.62
N PHE A 185 6.04 12.83 8.56
CA PHE A 185 6.74 12.55 7.32
C PHE A 185 6.07 11.39 6.59
N VAL A 186 5.71 11.63 5.33
CA VAL A 186 5.00 10.69 4.46
C VAL A 186 5.77 10.55 3.15
N VAL A 187 6.02 9.32 2.73
CA VAL A 187 6.57 9.01 1.41
C VAL A 187 5.48 8.33 0.59
N TYR A 188 5.22 8.86 -0.59
CA TYR A 188 4.40 8.21 -1.61
C TYR A 188 5.32 7.65 -2.71
N ASP A 189 5.20 6.37 -3.07
CA ASP A 189 5.95 5.72 -4.18
C ASP A 189 5.02 4.81 -4.99
N GLU A 190 4.73 5.24 -6.23
CA GLU A 190 3.79 4.66 -7.22
C GLU A 190 2.36 4.33 -6.73
N GLU A 191 2.20 3.37 -5.81
CA GLU A 191 0.93 2.92 -5.22
C GLU A 191 1.01 2.73 -3.69
N ASN A 192 2.16 3.05 -3.07
CA ASN A 192 2.44 2.82 -1.66
C ASN A 192 2.50 4.15 -0.89
N LEU A 193 2.02 4.14 0.36
CA LEU A 193 2.12 5.25 1.30
C LEU A 193 2.86 4.77 2.55
N GLU A 194 4.09 5.24 2.75
CA GLU A 194 4.87 4.98 3.96
C GLU A 194 4.78 6.18 4.90
N LEU A 195 4.49 5.95 6.18
CA LEU A 195 4.33 7.02 7.17
C LEU A 195 5.31 6.81 8.33
N THR A 196 6.02 7.87 8.72
CA THR A 196 6.80 7.93 9.96
C THR A 196 6.07 8.79 10.97
N VAL A 197 5.51 8.15 12.01
CA VAL A 197 4.63 8.75 13.02
C VAL A 197 5.05 8.36 14.43
N ASP A 198 4.76 9.22 15.41
CA ASP A 198 5.00 8.90 16.83
C ASP A 198 3.83 8.14 17.47
N ASN A 199 2.64 8.17 16.85
CA ASN A 199 1.42 7.53 17.37
C ASN A 199 0.35 7.29 16.29
N LEU A 200 -0.64 6.44 16.60
CA LEU A 200 -1.72 6.07 15.68
C LEU A 200 -2.64 7.23 15.28
N SER A 201 -2.81 8.27 16.12
CA SER A 201 -3.66 9.42 15.79
C SER A 201 -3.02 10.30 14.71
N GLU A 202 -1.69 10.37 14.66
CA GLU A 202 -0.95 11.04 13.59
C GLU A 202 -1.07 10.26 12.28
N ALA A 203 -0.94 8.93 12.31
CA ALA A 203 -1.21 8.10 11.13
C ALA A 203 -2.64 8.35 10.63
N GLU A 204 -3.64 8.24 11.51
CA GLU A 204 -5.06 8.41 11.16
C GLU A 204 -5.33 9.77 10.52
N TYR A 205 -4.66 10.85 10.95
CA TYR A 205 -4.77 12.16 10.29
C TYR A 205 -4.28 12.13 8.83
N ALA A 206 -3.04 11.69 8.61
CA ALA A 206 -2.44 11.66 7.27
C ALA A 206 -3.17 10.68 6.32
N LEU A 207 -3.74 9.61 6.86
CA LEU A 207 -4.58 8.66 6.13
C LEU A 207 -5.92 9.29 5.73
N GLN A 208 -6.57 10.05 6.62
CA GLN A 208 -7.81 10.74 6.30
C GLN A 208 -7.60 11.89 5.30
N GLU A 209 -6.44 12.56 5.29
CA GLU A 209 -6.06 13.47 4.20
C GLU A 209 -5.95 12.68 2.89
N PHE A 210 -5.15 11.60 2.86
CA PHE A 210 -4.98 10.77 1.66
C PHE A 210 -6.33 10.30 1.09
N GLU A 211 -7.17 9.68 1.92
CA GLU A 211 -8.48 9.17 1.51
C GLU A 211 -9.39 10.25 0.93
N GLN A 212 -9.39 11.47 1.46
CA GLN A 212 -10.24 12.56 0.97
C GLN A 212 -9.83 13.15 -0.38
N HIS A 213 -8.55 13.03 -0.77
CA HIS A 213 -8.06 13.55 -2.04
C HIS A 213 -7.93 12.47 -3.12
N ILE A 214 -7.78 11.20 -2.72
CA ILE A 214 -7.45 10.06 -3.58
C ILE A 214 -8.66 9.17 -3.91
N VAL A 215 -9.65 9.08 -3.01
CA VAL A 215 -10.78 8.15 -3.15
C VAL A 215 -12.09 8.93 -3.31
N ASP A 216 -12.77 8.72 -4.45
CA ASP A 216 -14.10 9.27 -4.80
C ASP A 216 -15.27 8.46 -4.19
#